data_AF-A0A1G7F7P8-F1
#
_entry.id   AF-A0A1G7F7P8-F1
#
_cell.length_a   1.000
_cell.length_b   1.000
_cell.length_c   1.000
_cell.angle_alpha   90.00
_cell.angle_beta   90.00
_cell.angle_gamma   90.00
#
_symmetry.space_group_name_H-M   'P 1'
#
loop_
_entity.id
_entity.type
_entity.pdbx_description
1 polymer ?
#
loop_
_entity_poly.entity_id
_entity_poly.type
_entity_poly.pdbx_seq_one_letter_code
_entity_poly.pdbx_strand_id
1 'polypeptide(L)'
;MKSLLFSIFMLVSVFSYAQHDEAYLNGLVSGFTSSLKSKNIDTYLISKRYCIGNIEIFQLGDGSLCASKSTYFEVYLFWLEGEVAKIKKIDNCGLYTTLELSNSNIMDFMGIYKNDIKQNPVKHYQFASKGSGPIQSTEIHSCSRVIEYRDGTGLEINQLYNLFDITNDAMEENINFEYNNTLNIISLDEMMSNAIEKVEDQFRRE
;
A
#
# COMPACT_ATOMS: atom_id res chain seq x y z
N MET A 1 1.06 -12.88 39.52
CA MET A 1 1.61 -11.58 39.04
C MET A 1 2.92 -11.74 38.26
N LYS A 2 3.92 -12.50 38.73
CA LYS A 2 5.18 -12.72 37.99
C LYS A 2 5.01 -13.41 36.62
N SER A 3 4.10 -14.39 36.49
CA SER A 3 3.82 -15.02 35.19
C SER A 3 3.09 -14.09 34.22
N LEU A 4 2.21 -13.22 34.71
CA LEU A 4 1.46 -12.25 33.90
C LEU A 4 2.39 -11.17 33.30
N LEU A 5 3.40 -10.74 34.07
CA LEU A 5 4.45 -9.83 33.60
C LEU A 5 5.33 -10.46 32.51
N PHE A 6 5.63 -11.76 32.63
CA PHE A 6 6.39 -12.50 31.62
C PHE A 6 5.61 -12.64 30.31
N SER A 7 4.30 -12.91 30.38
CA SER A 7 3.43 -12.99 29.20
C SER A 7 3.30 -11.64 28.47
N ILE A 8 3.23 -10.53 29.22
CA ILE A 8 3.22 -9.17 28.64
C ILE A 8 4.55 -8.87 27.95
N PHE A 9 5.69 -9.21 28.56
CA PHE A 9 7.01 -8.98 27.95
C PHE A 9 7.21 -9.77 26.66
N MET A 10 6.71 -11.00 26.60
CA MET A 10 6.81 -11.83 25.41
C MET A 10 5.95 -11.29 24.26
N LEU A 11 4.72 -10.82 24.55
CA LEU A 11 3.84 -10.22 23.54
C LEU A 11 4.43 -8.94 22.93
N VAL A 12 5.04 -8.06 23.75
CA VAL A 12 5.64 -6.81 23.26
C VAL A 12 6.80 -7.05 22.29
N SER A 13 7.58 -8.12 22.49
CA SER A 13 8.71 -8.43 21.60
C SER A 13 8.27 -8.74 20.17
N VAL A 14 7.17 -9.47 19.97
CA VAL A 14 6.69 -9.88 18.63
C VAL A 14 6.15 -8.68 17.84
N PHE A 15 5.46 -7.75 18.50
CA PHE A 15 4.99 -6.50 17.87
C PHE A 15 6.14 -5.55 17.48
N SER A 16 7.28 -5.62 18.18
CA SER A 16 8.41 -4.72 17.94
C SER A 16 9.10 -4.98 16.58
N TYR A 17 9.06 -6.22 16.09
CA TYR A 17 9.75 -6.59 14.85
C TYR A 17 9.00 -6.12 13.59
N ALA A 18 7.67 -6.25 13.56
CA ALA A 18 6.88 -5.79 12.41
C ALA A 18 6.85 -4.27 12.25
N GLN A 19 6.87 -3.54 13.37
CA GLN A 19 6.99 -2.08 13.35
C GLN A 19 8.32 -1.60 12.80
N HIS A 20 9.37 -2.41 12.89
CA HIS A 20 10.70 -2.02 12.46
C HIS A 20 10.84 -1.97 10.93
N ASP A 21 10.27 -2.94 10.21
CA ASP A 21 10.24 -2.98 8.75
C ASP A 21 9.51 -1.76 8.17
N GLU A 22 8.30 -1.49 8.69
CA GLU A 22 7.49 -0.36 8.25
C GLU A 22 8.13 0.99 8.64
N ALA A 23 8.71 1.10 9.85
CA ALA A 23 9.37 2.33 10.28
C ALA A 23 10.60 2.68 9.43
N TYR A 24 11.41 1.69 9.06
CA TYR A 24 12.54 1.91 8.16
C TYR A 24 12.08 2.41 6.79
N LEU A 25 11.10 1.72 6.19
CA LEU A 25 10.49 2.13 4.93
C LEU A 25 9.91 3.55 5.00
N ASN A 26 9.16 3.87 6.05
CA ASN A 26 8.60 5.21 6.27
C ASN A 26 9.70 6.28 6.34
N GLY A 27 10.88 5.95 6.89
CA GLY A 27 12.05 6.81 6.86
C GLY A 27 12.54 7.11 5.44
N LEU A 28 12.62 6.08 4.59
CA LEU A 28 13.01 6.24 3.18
C LEU A 28 11.99 7.09 2.39
N VAL A 29 10.70 6.80 2.58
CA VAL A 29 9.60 7.54 1.96
C VAL A 29 9.60 9.00 2.41
N SER A 30 9.81 9.26 3.70
CA SER A 30 9.92 10.61 4.26
C SER A 30 11.14 11.37 3.71
N GLY A 31 12.29 10.70 3.58
CA GLY A 31 13.48 11.28 2.96
C GLY A 31 13.24 11.66 1.50
N PHE A 32 12.64 10.77 0.72
CA PHE A 32 12.34 11.04 -0.68
C PHE A 32 11.29 12.13 -0.87
N THR A 33 10.19 12.11 -0.12
CA THR A 33 9.16 13.18 -0.17
C THR A 33 9.70 14.54 0.28
N SER A 34 10.67 14.57 1.20
CA SER A 34 11.40 15.80 1.55
C SER A 34 12.22 16.33 0.37
N SER A 35 12.81 15.44 -0.43
CA SER A 35 13.52 15.83 -1.66
C SER A 35 12.57 16.40 -2.72
N LEU A 36 11.34 15.86 -2.87
CA LEU A 36 10.31 16.43 -3.74
C LEU A 36 9.95 17.86 -3.30
N LYS A 37 9.73 18.06 -2.00
CA LYS A 37 9.44 19.38 -1.43
C LYS A 37 10.56 20.39 -1.71
N SER A 38 11.83 19.97 -1.64
CA SER A 38 12.97 20.85 -1.97
C SER A 38 13.00 21.31 -3.43
N LYS A 39 12.31 20.58 -4.32
CA LYS A 39 12.11 20.91 -5.74
C LYS A 39 10.79 21.64 -6.00
N ASN A 40 10.09 22.09 -4.97
CA ASN A 40 8.74 22.67 -5.04
C ASN A 40 7.70 21.70 -5.62
N ILE A 41 7.88 20.40 -5.42
CA ILE A 41 6.88 19.37 -5.73
C ILE A 41 6.22 19.00 -4.41
N ASP A 42 5.02 19.51 -4.19
CA ASP A 42 4.26 19.34 -2.94
C ASP A 42 3.02 18.43 -3.10
N THR A 43 2.70 18.08 -4.33
CA THR A 43 1.54 17.26 -4.68
C THR A 43 1.99 15.90 -5.20
N TYR A 44 1.60 14.84 -4.51
CA TYR A 44 1.96 13.48 -4.86
C TYR A 44 0.98 12.45 -4.29
N LEU A 45 0.91 11.31 -4.95
CA LEU A 45 0.10 10.16 -4.59
C LEU A 45 1.03 9.00 -4.18
N ILE A 46 0.66 8.28 -3.13
CA ILE A 46 1.39 7.13 -2.60
C ILE A 46 0.47 5.92 -2.64
N SER A 47 0.95 4.80 -3.19
CA SER A 47 0.35 3.48 -3.07
C SER A 47 1.31 2.57 -2.30
N LYS A 48 0.97 2.21 -1.07
CA LYS A 48 1.69 1.22 -0.26
C LYS A 48 0.94 -0.11 -0.31
N ARG A 49 1.67 -1.18 -0.62
CA ARG A 49 1.16 -2.53 -0.87
C ARG A 49 1.92 -3.53 -0.01
N TYR A 50 1.20 -4.42 0.66
CA TYR A 50 1.81 -5.44 1.50
C TYR A 50 0.84 -6.59 1.78
N CYS A 51 1.37 -7.75 2.13
CA CYS A 51 0.62 -8.88 2.67
C CYS A 51 1.26 -9.31 3.98
N ILE A 52 0.49 -9.34 5.07
CA ILE A 52 1.04 -9.64 6.40
C ILE A 52 1.70 -11.02 6.37
N GLY A 53 2.94 -11.08 6.86
CA GLY A 53 3.72 -12.32 6.93
C GLY A 53 4.47 -12.69 5.65
N ASN A 54 4.36 -11.91 4.56
CA ASN A 54 5.19 -12.12 3.38
C ASN A 54 6.61 -11.60 3.65
N ILE A 55 7.63 -12.45 3.48
CA ILE A 55 9.04 -12.11 3.65
C ILE A 55 9.74 -12.27 2.30
N GLU A 56 10.44 -11.23 1.86
CA GLU A 56 11.23 -11.23 0.63
C GLU A 56 12.70 -11.08 0.95
N ILE A 57 13.55 -11.78 0.19
CA ILE A 57 15.01 -11.75 0.32
C ILE A 57 15.62 -11.39 -1.04
N PHE A 58 16.42 -10.32 -1.05
CA PHE A 58 17.10 -9.81 -2.22
C PHE A 58 18.61 -9.87 -2.04
N GLN A 59 19.31 -10.21 -3.11
CA GLN A 59 20.74 -9.96 -3.21
C GLN A 59 20.96 -8.58 -3.84
N LEU A 60 21.68 -7.71 -3.15
CA LEU A 60 22.01 -6.37 -3.60
C LEU A 60 23.21 -6.38 -4.56
N GLY A 61 23.43 -5.27 -5.26
CA GLY A 61 24.49 -5.16 -6.27
C GLY A 61 25.91 -5.32 -5.71
N ASP A 62 26.11 -5.04 -4.43
CA ASP A 62 27.38 -5.27 -3.71
C ASP A 62 27.54 -6.71 -3.20
N GLY A 63 26.57 -7.59 -3.47
CA GLY A 63 26.53 -8.97 -3.04
C GLY A 63 25.97 -9.18 -1.63
N SER A 64 25.64 -8.11 -0.89
CA SER A 64 24.99 -8.22 0.41
C SER A 64 23.54 -8.71 0.26
N LEU A 65 22.99 -9.28 1.35
CA LEU A 65 21.60 -9.72 1.39
C LEU A 65 20.76 -8.69 2.14
N CYS A 66 19.62 -8.34 1.57
CA CYS A 66 18.56 -7.62 2.25
C CYS A 66 17.34 -8.52 2.37
N ALA A 67 16.72 -8.56 3.55
CA ALA A 67 15.49 -9.29 3.78
C ALA A 67 14.54 -8.44 4.62
N SER A 68 13.25 -8.48 4.29
CA SER A 68 12.24 -8.02 5.26
C SER A 68 12.23 -8.96 6.47
N LYS A 69 11.95 -8.45 7.66
CA LYS A 69 11.99 -9.25 8.90
C LYS A 69 10.67 -9.96 9.16
N SER A 70 9.55 -9.35 8.79
CA SER A 70 8.21 -9.93 8.98
C SER A 70 7.25 -9.66 7.84
N THR A 71 7.29 -8.47 7.26
CA THR A 71 6.37 -8.07 6.20
C THR A 71 7.15 -7.27 5.17
N TYR A 72 7.12 -7.73 3.93
CA TYR A 72 7.58 -6.98 2.79
C TYR A 72 6.51 -5.96 2.39
N PHE A 73 6.96 -4.73 2.18
CA PHE A 73 6.18 -3.58 1.78
C PHE A 73 6.77 -2.99 0.50
N GLU A 74 5.87 -2.64 -0.41
CA GLU A 74 6.20 -1.90 -1.62
C GLU A 74 5.46 -0.58 -1.60
N VAL A 75 6.19 0.51 -1.80
CA VAL A 75 5.65 1.86 -1.87
C VAL A 75 5.96 2.43 -3.23
N TYR A 76 4.90 2.85 -3.91
CA TYR A 76 4.97 3.55 -5.18
C TYR A 76 4.54 4.99 -4.98
N LEU A 77 5.39 5.94 -5.35
CA LEU A 77 5.08 7.35 -5.37
C LEU A 77 4.85 7.81 -6.80
N PHE A 78 3.78 8.57 -7.02
CA PHE A 78 3.39 9.17 -8.29
C PHE A 78 3.31 10.69 -8.12
N TRP A 79 3.90 11.44 -9.04
CA TRP A 79 3.84 12.91 -9.04
C TRP A 79 4.03 13.47 -10.44
N LEU A 80 3.78 14.79 -10.58
CA LEU A 80 4.10 15.54 -11.79
C LEU A 80 5.36 16.38 -11.56
N GLU A 81 6.28 16.33 -12.51
CA GLU A 81 7.41 17.24 -12.63
C GLU A 81 7.25 18.02 -13.94
N GLY A 82 6.66 19.22 -13.86
CA GLY A 82 6.11 19.89 -15.03
C GLY A 82 4.88 19.13 -15.57
N GLU A 83 4.88 18.82 -16.86
CA GLU A 83 3.82 18.01 -17.51
C GLU A 83 4.13 16.51 -17.51
N VAL A 84 5.31 16.11 -17.00
CA VAL A 84 5.75 14.72 -17.03
C VAL A 84 5.35 14.01 -15.76
N ALA A 85 4.56 12.95 -15.89
CA ALA A 85 4.25 12.05 -14.80
C ALA A 85 5.44 11.14 -14.48
N LYS A 86 5.75 11.03 -13.19
CA LYS A 86 6.87 10.26 -12.67
C LYS A 86 6.37 9.21 -11.69
N ILE A 87 7.10 8.12 -11.59
CA ILE A 87 6.90 7.07 -10.59
C ILE A 87 8.22 6.69 -9.91
N LYS A 88 8.16 6.37 -8.62
CA LYS A 88 9.28 5.78 -7.88
C LYS A 88 8.81 4.63 -7.01
N LYS A 89 9.55 3.52 -7.07
CA LYS A 89 9.40 2.39 -6.15
C LYS A 89 10.36 2.54 -4.97
N ILE A 90 9.89 2.25 -3.78
CA ILE A 90 10.66 2.14 -2.54
C ILE A 90 10.17 0.89 -1.82
N ASP A 91 11.08 0.04 -1.37
CA ASP A 91 10.74 -1.15 -0.60
C ASP A 91 11.58 -1.23 0.70
N ASN A 92 11.44 -2.32 1.45
CA ASN A 92 12.23 -2.53 2.67
C ASN A 92 13.75 -2.55 2.44
N CYS A 93 14.21 -2.67 1.20
CA CYS A 93 15.61 -2.81 0.84
C CYS A 93 16.21 -1.55 0.21
N GLY A 94 15.40 -0.53 -0.09
CA GLY A 94 15.91 0.76 -0.51
C GLY A 94 15.02 1.45 -1.54
N LEU A 95 15.64 2.42 -2.21
CA LEU A 95 15.01 3.19 -3.27
C LEU A 95 15.35 2.57 -4.62
N TYR A 96 14.42 2.68 -5.56
CA TYR A 96 14.65 2.40 -6.96
C TYR A 96 14.71 3.68 -7.76
N THR A 97 15.31 3.62 -8.94
CA THR A 97 15.34 4.70 -9.92
C THR A 97 13.95 5.28 -10.17
N THR A 98 13.89 6.60 -10.37
CA THR A 98 12.67 7.27 -10.83
C THR A 98 12.46 6.98 -12.31
N LEU A 99 11.24 6.63 -12.68
CA LEU A 99 10.84 6.39 -14.07
C LEU A 99 9.80 7.43 -14.52
N GLU A 100 9.73 7.63 -15.83
CA GLU A 100 8.68 8.42 -16.46
C GLU A 100 7.50 7.53 -16.84
N LEU A 101 6.28 8.03 -16.63
CA LEU A 101 5.07 7.40 -17.11
C LEU A 101 4.67 8.01 -18.45
N SER A 102 4.01 7.21 -19.29
CA SER A 102 3.58 7.62 -20.63
C SER A 102 2.51 8.72 -20.65
N ASN A 103 1.80 8.95 -19.54
CA ASN A 103 0.75 9.96 -19.39
C ASN A 103 0.50 10.30 -17.91
N SER A 104 -0.26 11.37 -17.68
CA SER A 104 -0.64 11.88 -16.34
C SER A 104 -1.96 11.34 -15.80
N ASN A 105 -2.59 10.36 -16.46
CA ASN A 105 -3.97 9.97 -16.20
C ASN A 105 -4.25 9.62 -14.73
N ILE A 106 -3.29 9.01 -14.02
CA ILE A 106 -3.43 8.69 -12.59
C ILE A 106 -3.57 9.96 -11.75
N MET A 107 -2.70 10.95 -12.00
CA MET A 107 -2.72 12.23 -11.29
C MET A 107 -3.96 13.05 -11.65
N ASP A 108 -4.37 13.02 -12.93
CA ASP A 108 -5.58 13.70 -13.39
C ASP A 108 -6.84 13.09 -12.76
N PHE A 109 -6.93 11.75 -12.73
CA PHE A 109 -8.03 11.04 -12.08
C PHE A 109 -8.11 11.36 -10.60
N MET A 110 -6.97 11.35 -9.90
CA MET A 110 -6.86 11.73 -8.50
C MET A 110 -7.35 13.17 -8.28
N GLY A 111 -6.97 14.12 -9.14
CA GLY A 111 -7.44 15.51 -9.07
C GLY A 111 -8.96 15.65 -9.23
N ILE A 112 -9.55 14.91 -10.17
CA ILE A 112 -11.00 14.96 -10.46
C ILE A 112 -11.83 14.31 -9.34
N TYR A 113 -11.43 13.12 -8.89
CA TYR A 113 -12.22 12.29 -7.97
C TYR A 113 -11.78 12.38 -6.51
N LYS A 114 -10.88 13.32 -6.16
CA LYS A 114 -10.33 13.49 -4.80
C LYS A 114 -11.40 13.42 -3.70
N ASN A 115 -12.46 14.20 -3.85
CA ASN A 115 -13.51 14.29 -2.83
C ASN A 115 -14.31 12.99 -2.71
N ASP A 116 -14.58 12.32 -3.83
CA ASP A 116 -15.30 11.05 -3.83
C ASP A 116 -14.49 9.94 -3.15
N ILE A 117 -13.21 9.82 -3.51
CA ILE A 117 -12.26 8.89 -2.89
C ILE A 117 -12.14 9.15 -1.38
N LYS A 118 -12.15 10.41 -0.96
CA LYS A 118 -12.07 10.79 0.46
C LYS A 118 -13.32 10.37 1.24
N GLN A 119 -14.50 10.45 0.62
CA GLN A 119 -15.78 10.29 1.30
C GLN A 119 -16.33 8.85 1.25
N ASN A 120 -15.91 8.06 0.27
CA ASN A 120 -16.43 6.71 0.05
C ASN A 120 -15.35 5.64 0.30
N PRO A 121 -15.13 5.24 1.57
CA PRO A 121 -14.19 4.17 1.89
C PRO A 121 -14.73 2.81 1.47
N VAL A 122 -13.82 1.88 1.21
CA VAL A 122 -14.13 0.45 1.01
C VAL A 122 -14.76 -0.10 2.30
N LYS A 123 -15.91 -0.76 2.18
CA LYS A 123 -16.58 -1.41 3.30
C LYS A 123 -16.00 -2.81 3.51
N HIS A 124 -15.88 -3.23 4.76
CA HIS A 124 -15.42 -4.58 5.05
C HIS A 124 -16.33 -5.66 4.47
N TYR A 125 -15.75 -6.82 4.19
CA TYR A 125 -16.47 -8.01 3.81
C TYR A 125 -17.60 -8.32 4.81
N GLN A 126 -18.82 -8.50 4.31
CA GLN A 126 -19.97 -8.85 5.14
C GLN A 126 -20.78 -9.96 4.47
N PHE A 127 -20.95 -11.07 5.20
CA PHE A 127 -21.69 -12.23 4.70
C PHE A 127 -23.20 -11.93 4.55
N ALA A 128 -23.76 -12.27 3.40
CA ALA A 128 -25.20 -12.14 3.10
C ALA A 128 -26.07 -13.02 4.01
N SER A 129 -25.56 -14.18 4.41
CA SER A 129 -26.24 -15.07 5.33
C SER A 129 -25.28 -15.57 6.42
N LYS A 130 -25.78 -15.65 7.67
CA LYS A 130 -25.08 -16.40 8.71
C LYS A 130 -25.41 -17.87 8.48
N GLY A 131 -24.54 -18.61 7.78
CA GLY A 131 -24.66 -20.06 7.68
C GLY A 131 -24.92 -20.68 9.06
N SER A 132 -25.83 -21.64 9.15
CA SER A 132 -26.31 -22.24 10.41
C SER A 132 -25.30 -23.18 11.10
N GLY A 133 -24.01 -23.02 10.81
CA GLY A 133 -22.92 -23.86 11.32
C GLY A 133 -21.55 -23.20 11.17
N PRO A 134 -20.48 -23.84 11.69
CA PRO A 134 -19.12 -23.35 11.54
C PRO A 134 -18.76 -23.24 10.06
N ILE A 135 -18.34 -22.03 9.66
CA ILE A 135 -17.84 -21.76 8.32
C ILE A 135 -16.49 -22.47 8.19
N GLN A 136 -16.27 -23.22 7.10
CA GLN A 136 -14.95 -23.78 6.80
C GLN A 136 -13.90 -22.64 6.76
N SER A 137 -12.64 -22.98 7.05
CA SER A 137 -11.54 -22.01 6.94
C SER A 137 -11.57 -21.39 5.56
N THR A 138 -11.81 -20.08 5.49
CA THR A 138 -11.58 -19.30 4.28
C THR A 138 -10.07 -19.18 4.06
N GLU A 139 -9.68 -18.88 2.83
CA GLU A 139 -8.30 -18.53 2.54
C GLU A 139 -7.87 -17.30 3.37
N ILE A 140 -6.60 -17.25 3.77
CA ILE A 140 -6.07 -16.11 4.52
C ILE A 140 -5.82 -14.98 3.54
N HIS A 141 -6.67 -13.96 3.56
CA HIS A 141 -6.47 -12.75 2.78
C HIS A 141 -5.76 -11.69 3.64
N SER A 142 -4.43 -11.72 3.63
CA SER A 142 -3.60 -10.81 4.44
C SER A 142 -3.12 -9.57 3.69
N CYS A 143 -3.51 -9.43 2.43
CA CYS A 143 -3.04 -8.37 1.54
C CYS A 143 -3.86 -7.09 1.68
N SER A 144 -3.16 -5.97 1.79
CA SER A 144 -3.75 -4.66 1.99
C SER A 144 -3.18 -3.62 1.03
N ARG A 145 -3.93 -2.54 0.87
CA ARG A 145 -3.58 -1.35 0.12
C ARG A 145 -3.73 -0.13 1.01
N VAL A 146 -2.72 0.73 1.02
CA VAL A 146 -2.81 2.08 1.60
C VAL A 146 -2.59 3.08 0.50
N ILE A 147 -3.53 4.00 0.33
CA ILE A 147 -3.48 5.06 -0.67
C ILE A 147 -3.51 6.39 0.06
N GLU A 148 -2.41 7.14 -0.05
CA GLU A 148 -2.28 8.49 0.50
C GLU A 148 -2.17 9.51 -0.63
N TYR A 149 -2.93 10.59 -0.55
CA TYR A 149 -2.76 11.75 -1.42
C TYR A 149 -2.40 12.97 -0.57
N ARG A 150 -1.34 13.65 -0.97
CA ARG A 150 -0.86 14.88 -0.34
C ARG A 150 -0.84 16.00 -1.36
N ASP A 151 -1.20 17.19 -0.90
CA ASP A 151 -1.06 18.43 -1.65
C ASP A 151 -0.27 19.46 -0.81
N GLY A 152 -0.06 20.66 -1.37
CA GLY A 152 0.66 21.76 -0.72
C GLY A 152 0.16 22.15 0.69
N THR A 153 -1.02 21.68 1.10
CA THR A 153 -1.59 21.93 2.43
C THR A 153 -1.36 20.79 3.43
N GLY A 154 -1.05 19.58 2.97
CA GLY A 154 -0.79 18.42 3.83
C GLY A 154 -1.39 17.11 3.32
N LEU A 155 -1.76 16.24 4.27
CA LEU A 155 -2.41 14.96 3.99
C LEU A 155 -3.90 15.15 3.75
N GLU A 156 -4.34 14.86 2.54
CA GLU A 156 -5.72 15.07 2.12
C GLU A 156 -6.56 13.79 2.14
N ILE A 157 -5.93 12.66 1.79
CA ILE A 157 -6.54 11.34 1.75
C ILE A 157 -5.60 10.32 2.38
N ASN A 158 -6.17 9.41 3.15
CA ASN A 158 -5.52 8.21 3.65
C ASN A 158 -6.56 7.08 3.71
N GLN A 159 -6.60 6.26 2.67
CA GLN A 159 -7.50 5.11 2.57
C GLN A 159 -6.71 3.82 2.80
N LEU A 160 -7.25 2.92 3.63
CA LEU A 160 -6.74 1.57 3.86
C LEU A 160 -7.86 0.58 3.58
N TYR A 161 -7.58 -0.44 2.79
CA TYR A 161 -8.51 -1.56 2.60
C TYR A 161 -7.76 -2.88 2.42
N ASN A 162 -8.44 -3.97 2.78
CA ASN A 162 -7.98 -5.33 2.51
C ASN A 162 -8.47 -5.76 1.13
N LEU A 163 -7.64 -6.48 0.36
CA LEU A 163 -8.07 -7.00 -0.94
C LEU A 163 -9.25 -7.96 -0.83
N PHE A 164 -9.42 -8.64 0.30
CA PHE A 164 -10.59 -9.48 0.54
C PHE A 164 -11.90 -8.72 0.47
N ASP A 165 -11.92 -7.48 0.95
CA ASP A 165 -13.13 -6.66 1.07
C ASP A 165 -13.78 -6.40 -0.30
N ILE A 166 -13.02 -6.54 -1.39
CA ILE A 166 -13.49 -6.37 -2.77
C ILE A 166 -13.76 -7.69 -3.51
N THR A 167 -13.66 -8.83 -2.83
CA THR A 167 -13.86 -10.17 -3.43
C THR A 167 -15.23 -10.75 -3.07
N ASN A 168 -15.57 -11.84 -3.76
CA ASN A 168 -16.69 -12.71 -3.42
C ASN A 168 -16.22 -14.17 -3.19
N ASP A 169 -14.95 -14.33 -2.78
CA ASP A 169 -14.24 -15.61 -2.85
C ASP A 169 -14.56 -16.57 -1.70
N ALA A 170 -15.19 -16.06 -0.63
CA ALA A 170 -15.66 -16.92 0.46
C ALA A 170 -16.97 -17.64 0.10
N MET A 171 -17.31 -18.65 0.90
CA MET A 171 -18.48 -19.51 0.67
C MET A 171 -19.82 -18.74 0.61
N GLU A 172 -19.93 -17.66 1.38
CA GLU A 172 -21.13 -16.85 1.50
C GLU A 172 -20.88 -15.50 0.85
N GLU A 173 -21.83 -15.01 0.05
CA GLU A 173 -21.68 -13.78 -0.74
C GLU A 173 -21.38 -12.54 0.13
N ASN A 174 -20.50 -11.67 -0.37
CA ASN A 174 -20.18 -10.37 0.19
C ASN A 174 -21.24 -9.34 -0.21
N ILE A 175 -22.08 -8.90 0.73
CA ILE A 175 -23.12 -7.90 0.45
C ILE A 175 -22.56 -6.54 0.01
N ASN A 176 -21.28 -6.27 0.30
CA ASN A 176 -20.63 -5.03 -0.08
C ASN A 176 -19.87 -5.14 -1.42
N PHE A 177 -19.86 -6.31 -2.07
CA PHE A 177 -19.07 -6.55 -3.29
C PHE A 177 -19.37 -5.53 -4.40
N GLU A 178 -20.63 -5.39 -4.80
CA GLU A 178 -21.05 -4.46 -5.85
C GLU A 178 -20.75 -3.01 -5.48
N TYR A 179 -21.04 -2.62 -4.23
CA TYR A 179 -20.74 -1.27 -3.75
C TYR A 179 -19.24 -0.98 -3.83
N ASN A 180 -18.40 -1.88 -3.31
CA ASN A 180 -16.95 -1.67 -3.24
C ASN A 180 -16.31 -1.61 -4.64
N ASN A 181 -16.70 -2.49 -5.55
CA ASN A 181 -16.12 -2.57 -6.89
C ASN A 181 -16.53 -1.39 -7.81
N THR A 182 -17.48 -0.55 -7.39
CA THR A 182 -17.85 0.69 -8.10
C THR A 182 -17.15 1.93 -7.56
N LEU A 183 -16.36 1.82 -6.49
CA LEU A 183 -15.69 2.97 -5.88
C LEU A 183 -14.51 3.47 -6.73
N ASN A 184 -14.37 4.79 -6.83
CA ASN A 184 -13.26 5.42 -7.57
C ASN A 184 -11.87 5.06 -7.00
N ILE A 185 -11.77 4.71 -5.71
CA ILE A 185 -10.51 4.26 -5.12
C ILE A 185 -10.04 2.91 -5.70
N ILE A 186 -10.98 2.05 -6.08
CA ILE A 186 -10.68 0.75 -6.71
C ILE A 186 -10.24 0.97 -8.15
N SER A 187 -10.93 1.82 -8.91
CA SER A 187 -10.49 2.21 -10.25
C SER A 187 -9.11 2.87 -10.25
N LEU A 188 -8.81 3.71 -9.25
CA LEU A 188 -7.50 4.32 -9.09
C LEU A 188 -6.41 3.27 -8.80
N ASP A 189 -6.65 2.30 -7.91
CA ASP A 189 -5.67 1.22 -7.64
C ASP A 189 -5.44 0.34 -8.87
N GLU A 190 -6.46 0.07 -9.67
CA GLU A 190 -6.33 -0.64 -10.93
C GLU A 190 -5.48 0.15 -11.94
N MET A 191 -5.74 1.46 -12.09
CA MET A 191 -4.93 2.34 -12.95
C MET A 191 -3.46 2.37 -12.50
N MET A 192 -3.21 2.48 -11.20
CA MET A 192 -1.84 2.43 -10.64
C MET A 192 -1.19 1.07 -10.88
N SER A 193 -1.91 -0.03 -10.67
CA SER A 193 -1.40 -1.39 -10.90
C SER A 193 -0.99 -1.60 -12.36
N ASN A 194 -1.84 -1.18 -13.29
CA ASN A 194 -1.55 -1.27 -14.72
C ASN A 194 -0.35 -0.40 -15.13
N ALA A 195 -0.15 0.76 -14.48
CA ALA A 195 1.02 1.59 -14.74
C ALA A 195 2.30 0.99 -14.15
N ILE A 196 2.23 0.44 -12.94
CA ILE A 196 3.34 -0.25 -12.27
C ILE A 196 3.80 -1.45 -13.11
N GLU A 197 2.88 -2.32 -13.53
CA GLU A 197 3.19 -3.53 -14.29
C GLU A 197 3.96 -3.21 -15.59
N LYS A 198 3.60 -2.12 -16.28
CA LYS A 198 4.25 -1.68 -17.52
C LYS A 198 5.70 -1.21 -17.34
N VAL A 199 6.09 -0.84 -16.14
CA VAL A 199 7.43 -0.28 -15.85
C VAL A 199 8.21 -1.08 -14.81
N GLU A 200 7.65 -2.18 -14.31
CA GLU A 200 8.22 -2.96 -13.20
C GLU A 200 9.61 -3.50 -13.56
N ASP A 201 9.79 -3.96 -14.79
CA ASP A 201 11.04 -4.50 -15.32
C ASP A 201 12.12 -3.43 -15.59
N GLN A 202 11.75 -2.15 -15.56
CA GLN A 202 12.65 -1.00 -15.74
C GLN A 202 13.19 -0.45 -14.43
N PHE A 203 12.57 -0.78 -13.29
CA PHE A 203 13.07 -0.34 -11.99
C PHE A 203 14.46 -0.94 -11.71
N ARG A 204 15.39 -0.09 -11.28
CA ARG A 204 16.74 -0.48 -10.83
C ARG A 204 16.96 0.06 -9.44
N ARG A 205 17.52 -0.75 -8.52
CA ARG A 205 17.86 -0.26 -7.18
C ARG A 205 18.98 0.78 -7.29
N GLU A 206 18.88 1.83 -6.47
CA GLU A 206 19.91 2.88 -6.35
C GLU A 206 21.12 2.42 -5.53
#